data_AF-A0A9P3L0J5-F1
#
_entry.id   AF-A0A9P3L0J5-F1
#
_cell.length_a   1.000
_cell.length_b   1.000
_cell.length_c   1.000
_cell.angle_alpha   90.00
_cell.angle_beta   90.00
_cell.angle_gamma   90.00
#
_symmetry.space_group_name_H-M   'P 1'
#
loop_
_entity.id
_entity.type
_entity.pdbx_description
1 polymer ?
#
loop_
_entity_poly.entity_id
_entity_poly.type
_entity_poly.pdbx_seq_one_letter_code
_entity_poly.pdbx_strand_id
1 'polypeptide(L)'
;LGVRDLSYRLAFLACSVQSGDQEKQLVNIRAEDEEGSAVASFTPEEREEMARMRAGGNLYERLVASVAPSVYGHADIKRAILLMLFGGVHKKTHEGINLRGDINVCVVGDPSCAKSQFLKDRGVLH
;
A
#
# COMPACT_ATOMS: atom_id res chain seq x y z
N LEU A 1 44.75 29.71 37.73
CA LEU A 1 44.13 29.98 36.42
C LEU A 1 43.87 28.63 35.76
N GLY A 2 42.65 28.10 35.88
CA GLY A 2 42.32 26.75 35.46
C GLY A 2 42.10 26.67 33.95
N VAL A 3 43.01 26.02 33.24
CA VAL A 3 42.86 25.70 31.82
C VAL A 3 41.91 24.51 31.72
N ARG A 4 40.76 24.69 31.07
CA ARG A 4 39.83 23.60 30.77
C ARG A 4 39.98 23.22 29.30
N ASP A 5 40.24 21.94 29.06
CA ASP A 5 40.26 21.37 27.72
C ASP A 5 38.83 21.35 27.16
N LEU A 6 38.67 21.79 25.91
CA LEU A 6 37.38 22.14 25.33
C LEU A 6 37.09 21.23 24.14
N SER A 7 36.35 20.15 24.40
CA SER A 7 35.90 19.21 23.38
C SER A 7 34.53 19.61 22.84
N TYR A 8 34.48 19.98 21.56
CA TYR A 8 33.22 20.27 20.86
C TYR A 8 32.67 19.03 20.16
N ARG A 9 31.34 18.92 20.10
CA ARG A 9 30.63 17.94 19.28
C ARG A 9 29.63 18.67 18.40
N LEU A 10 29.47 18.20 17.16
CA LEU A 10 28.47 18.70 16.25
C LEU A 10 27.07 18.35 16.77
N ALA A 11 26.19 19.35 16.79
CA ALA A 11 24.77 19.18 17.07
C ALA A 11 23.98 19.81 15.91
N PHE A 12 22.97 19.07 15.42
CA PHE A 12 22.03 19.59 14.45
C PHE A 12 20.81 20.18 15.19
N LEU A 13 20.44 21.40 14.82
CA LEU A 13 19.21 22.05 15.26
C LEU A 13 18.38 22.35 14.01
N ALA A 14 17.19 21.76 13.93
CA ALA A 14 16.21 22.05 12.88
C ALA A 14 15.12 22.95 13.46
N CYS A 15 14.83 24.08 12.81
CA CYS A 15 13.77 25.01 13.23
C CYS A 15 12.42 24.73 12.55
N SER A 16 12.39 23.82 11.57
CA SER A 16 11.18 23.37 10.90
C SER A 16 11.43 22.04 10.22
N VAL A 17 10.42 21.17 10.23
CA VAL A 17 10.40 19.93 9.46
C VAL A 17 9.20 19.99 8.54
N GLN A 18 9.41 19.72 7.26
CA GLN A 18 8.35 19.47 6.31
C GLN A 18 8.56 18.06 5.79
N SER A 19 7.55 17.20 5.90
CA SER A 19 7.59 15.88 5.29
C SER A 19 7.76 16.06 3.78
N GLY A 20 8.88 15.56 3.23
CA GLY A 20 9.21 15.71 1.82
C GLY A 20 8.32 14.87 0.90
N ASP A 21 7.62 13.89 1.46
CA ASP A 21 6.60 13.15 0.74
C ASP A 21 5.31 13.95 0.77
N GLN A 22 4.83 14.35 -0.41
CA GLN A 22 3.41 14.61 -0.57
C GLN A 22 2.71 13.32 -0.14
N GLU A 23 2.20 13.28 1.09
CA GLU A 23 1.32 12.22 1.53
C GLU A 23 0.16 12.23 0.55
N LYS A 24 0.20 11.31 -0.43
CA LYS A 24 -1.00 10.88 -1.13
C LYS A 24 -1.98 10.60 -0.01
N GLN A 25 -3.01 11.41 0.09
CA GLN A 25 -4.00 11.34 1.15
C GLN A 25 -4.41 9.88 1.32
N LEU A 26 -3.85 9.21 2.34
CA LEU A 26 -4.04 7.79 2.55
C LEU A 26 -5.45 7.65 3.11
N VAL A 27 -6.41 7.41 2.23
CA VAL A 27 -7.79 7.20 2.62
C VAL A 27 -7.86 5.85 3.32
N ASN A 28 -8.05 5.87 4.64
CA ASN A 28 -8.23 4.66 5.41
C ASN A 28 -9.62 4.07 5.14
N ILE A 29 -9.72 3.19 4.14
CA ILE A 29 -10.95 2.50 3.75
C ILE A 29 -11.40 1.45 4.80
N ARG A 30 -10.59 1.21 5.84
CA ARG A 30 -10.81 0.17 6.86
C ARG A 30 -11.31 0.76 8.19
N ALA A 31 -11.53 2.07 8.28
CA ALA A 31 -12.12 2.66 9.47
C ALA A 31 -13.56 2.15 9.62
N GLU A 32 -13.94 1.75 10.84
CA GLU A 32 -15.29 1.29 11.18
C GLU A 32 -16.36 2.40 11.06
N ASP A 33 -15.92 3.63 10.75
CA ASP A 33 -16.74 4.83 10.65
C ASP A 33 -17.15 5.10 9.19
N GLU A 34 -18.41 4.80 8.92
CA GLU A 34 -19.23 5.23 7.77
C GLU A 34 -18.69 4.93 6.36
N GLU A 35 -19.31 3.95 5.70
CA GLU A 35 -19.12 3.57 4.28
C GLU A 35 -19.24 4.75 3.27
N GLY A 36 -19.62 5.96 3.72
CA GLY A 36 -19.68 7.19 2.93
C GLY A 36 -18.48 8.16 3.08
N SER A 37 -17.68 8.06 4.14
CA SER A 37 -16.64 9.04 4.47
C SER A 37 -15.45 9.01 3.48
N ALA A 38 -15.02 7.81 3.10
CA ALA A 38 -13.90 7.62 2.18
C ALA A 38 -14.20 8.07 0.73
N VAL A 39 -15.44 7.90 0.26
CA VAL A 39 -15.83 8.37 -1.08
C VAL A 39 -15.92 9.90 -1.11
N ALA A 40 -16.30 10.50 0.01
CA ALA A 40 -16.40 11.94 0.15
C ALA A 40 -15.04 12.67 0.08
N SER A 41 -13.93 12.01 0.43
CA SER A 41 -12.59 12.60 0.37
C SER A 41 -11.99 12.70 -1.03
N PHE A 42 -12.53 11.98 -2.03
CA PHE A 42 -12.06 12.07 -3.41
C PHE A 42 -12.60 13.30 -4.13
N THR A 43 -11.77 13.87 -5.00
CA THR A 43 -12.15 14.97 -5.92
C THR A 43 -13.25 14.53 -6.90
N PRO A 44 -14.04 15.45 -7.46
CA PRO A 44 -15.08 15.10 -8.43
C PRO A 44 -14.52 14.40 -9.67
N GLU A 45 -13.31 14.76 -10.11
CA GLU A 45 -12.63 14.14 -11.27
C GLU A 45 -12.25 12.68 -10.98
N GLU A 46 -11.68 12.40 -9.80
CA GLU A 46 -11.34 11.03 -9.38
C GLU A 46 -12.58 10.13 -9.26
N ARG A 47 -13.71 10.69 -8.80
CA ARG A 47 -14.98 9.95 -8.71
C ARG A 47 -15.52 9.60 -10.09
N GLU A 48 -15.44 10.52 -11.05
CA GLU A 48 -15.84 10.23 -12.43
C GLU A 48 -14.95 9.17 -13.05
N GLU A 49 -13.63 9.25 -12.84
CA GLU A 49 -12.69 8.23 -13.31
C GLU A 49 -12.98 6.85 -12.70
N MET A 50 -13.23 6.78 -11.39
CA MET A 50 -13.61 5.54 -10.70
C MET A 50 -14.92 4.97 -11.26
N ALA A 51 -15.92 5.82 -11.54
CA ALA A 51 -17.17 5.40 -12.16
C ALA A 51 -16.95 4.86 -13.57
N ARG A 52 -16.08 5.50 -14.37
CA ARG A 52 -15.69 5.01 -15.71
C ARG A 52 -14.95 3.68 -15.63
N MET A 53 -14.03 3.51 -14.68
CA MET A 53 -13.33 2.24 -14.46
C MET A 53 -14.29 1.13 -14.07
N ARG A 54 -15.25 1.41 -13.18
CA ARG A 54 -16.30 0.46 -12.76
C ARG A 54 -17.22 0.07 -13.91
N ALA A 55 -17.59 1.00 -14.78
CA ALA A 55 -18.44 0.76 -15.94
C ALA A 55 -17.71 0.01 -17.07
N GLY A 56 -16.38 0.08 -17.09
CA GLY A 56 -15.56 -0.66 -18.04
C GLY A 56 -15.64 -2.17 -17.79
N GLY A 57 -15.91 -2.94 -18.85
CA GLY A 57 -15.79 -4.40 -18.81
C GLY A 57 -14.36 -4.86 -18.48
N ASN A 58 -14.22 -6.08 -17.99
CA ASN A 58 -12.93 -6.73 -17.68
C ASN A 58 -12.05 -5.99 -16.67
N LEU A 59 -12.64 -5.26 -15.72
CA LEU A 59 -11.90 -4.54 -14.67
C LEU A 59 -10.91 -5.44 -13.93
N TYR A 60 -11.29 -6.67 -13.60
CA TYR A 60 -10.42 -7.62 -12.90
C TYR A 60 -9.13 -7.90 -13.68
N GLU A 61 -9.23 -8.26 -14.96
CA GLU A 61 -8.06 -8.54 -15.81
C GLU A 61 -7.21 -7.29 -16.02
N ARG A 62 -7.83 -6.11 -16.14
CA ARG A 62 -7.10 -4.84 -16.24
C ARG A 62 -6.29 -4.54 -14.97
N LEU A 63 -6.88 -4.78 -13.80
CA LEU A 63 -6.19 -4.62 -12.51
C LEU A 63 -5.04 -5.63 -12.38
N VAL A 64 -5.27 -6.89 -12.76
CA VAL A 64 -4.23 -7.93 -12.76
C VAL A 64 -3.07 -7.55 -13.69
N ALA A 65 -3.37 -7.03 -14.89
CA ALA A 65 -2.35 -6.57 -15.83
C ALA A 65 -1.56 -5.35 -15.31
N SER A 66 -2.20 -4.49 -14.52
CA SER A 66 -1.56 -3.33 -13.89
C SER A 66 -0.60 -3.71 -12.76
N VAL A 67 -0.72 -4.93 -12.21
CA VAL A 67 0.20 -5.43 -11.17
C VAL A 67 1.50 -5.94 -11.81
N ALA A 68 2.62 -5.36 -11.41
CA ALA A 68 3.97 -5.67 -11.91
C ALA A 68 3.97 -5.75 -13.46
N PRO A 69 3.71 -4.63 -14.15
CA PRO A 69 3.55 -4.62 -15.61
C PRO A 69 4.85 -5.00 -16.35
N SER A 70 6.01 -4.86 -15.69
CA SER A 70 7.31 -5.28 -16.22
C SER A 70 7.48 -6.80 -16.36
N VAL A 71 6.67 -7.59 -15.62
CA VAL A 71 6.75 -9.05 -15.62
C VAL A 71 5.69 -9.63 -16.55
N TYR A 72 6.11 -10.29 -17.62
CA TYR A 72 5.20 -10.99 -18.52
C TYR A 72 4.78 -12.37 -17.97
N GLY A 73 3.53 -12.76 -18.19
CA GLY A 73 3.00 -14.05 -17.74
C GLY A 73 2.60 -14.10 -16.26
N HIS A 74 2.53 -15.33 -15.72
CA HIS A 74 2.17 -15.61 -14.32
C HIS A 74 0.92 -14.88 -13.80
N ALA A 75 -0.16 -14.87 -14.60
CA ALA A 75 -1.40 -14.18 -14.27
C ALA A 75 -1.96 -14.59 -12.90
N ASP A 76 -1.83 -15.86 -12.51
CA ASP A 76 -2.32 -16.35 -11.21
C ASP A 76 -1.54 -15.78 -10.03
N ILE A 77 -0.21 -15.58 -10.18
CA ILE A 77 0.61 -14.94 -9.16
C ILE A 77 0.18 -13.46 -9.03
N LYS A 78 -0.01 -12.76 -10.16
CA LYS A 78 -0.49 -11.37 -10.17
C LYS A 78 -1.87 -11.23 -9.54
N ARG A 79 -2.78 -12.16 -9.79
CA ARG A 79 -4.11 -12.25 -9.15
C ARG A 79 -4.00 -12.42 -7.64
N ALA A 80 -3.19 -13.37 -7.17
CA ALA A 80 -2.98 -13.59 -5.73
C ALA A 80 -2.38 -12.35 -5.04
N ILE A 81 -1.39 -11.75 -5.68
CA ILE A 81 -0.73 -10.51 -5.26
C ILE A 81 -1.75 -9.36 -5.22
N LEU A 82 -2.63 -9.23 -6.22
CA LEU A 82 -3.72 -8.24 -6.25
C LEU A 82 -4.70 -8.41 -5.09
N LEU A 83 -5.19 -9.64 -4.86
CA LEU A 83 -6.10 -9.95 -3.74
C LEU A 83 -5.48 -9.64 -2.38
N MET A 84 -4.18 -9.86 -2.23
CA MET A 84 -3.45 -9.47 -1.02
C MET A 84 -3.49 -7.95 -0.75
N LEU A 85 -3.42 -7.09 -1.79
CA LEU A 85 -3.52 -5.63 -1.58
C LEU A 85 -4.93 -5.19 -1.23
N PHE A 86 -5.94 -5.78 -1.87
CA PHE A 86 -7.33 -5.50 -1.51
C PHE A 86 -7.60 -5.92 -0.07
N GLY A 87 -6.99 -7.03 0.38
CA GLY A 87 -7.27 -7.61 1.69
C GLY A 87 -8.68 -8.17 1.76
N GLY A 88 -9.06 -8.66 2.94
CA GLY A 88 -10.39 -9.14 3.21
C GLY A 88 -11.07 -8.36 4.31
N VAL A 89 -12.33 -8.72 4.60
CA VAL A 89 -13.14 -8.04 5.61
C VAL A 89 -12.74 -8.54 6.99
N HIS A 90 -12.26 -7.62 7.83
CA HIS A 90 -12.07 -7.89 9.25
C HIS A 90 -13.44 -7.96 9.93
N LYS A 91 -13.64 -8.96 10.79
CA LYS A 91 -14.89 -9.13 11.53
C LYS A 91 -14.60 -9.28 13.00
N LYS A 92 -15.55 -8.88 13.83
CA LYS A 92 -15.48 -9.10 15.27
C LYS A 92 -16.62 -10.03 15.68
N THR A 93 -16.29 -11.08 16.42
CA THR A 93 -17.31 -11.96 17.01
C THR A 93 -18.09 -11.21 18.11
N HIS A 94 -19.28 -11.70 18.46
CA HIS A 94 -20.03 -11.18 19.61
C HIS A 94 -19.26 -11.33 20.93
N GLU A 95 -18.29 -12.24 21.00
CA GLU A 95 -17.40 -12.46 22.15
C GLU A 95 -16.19 -11.52 22.17
N GLY A 96 -16.08 -10.61 21.19
CA GLY A 96 -15.01 -9.60 21.15
C GLY A 96 -13.71 -10.06 20.48
N ILE A 97 -13.65 -11.29 19.96
CA ILE A 97 -12.50 -11.81 19.22
C ILE A 97 -12.48 -11.21 17.81
N ASN A 98 -11.34 -10.65 17.42
CA ASN A 98 -11.11 -10.13 16.07
C ASN A 98 -10.71 -11.27 15.12
N LEU A 99 -11.47 -11.46 14.05
CA LEU A 99 -11.13 -12.33 12.93
C LEU A 99 -10.27 -11.58 11.92
N ARG A 100 -9.18 -12.22 11.51
CA ARG A 100 -8.26 -11.72 10.50
C ARG A 100 -8.94 -11.68 9.12
N GLY A 101 -8.98 -10.51 8.49
CA GLY A 101 -9.43 -10.32 7.11
C GLY A 101 -8.30 -10.41 6.07
N ASP A 102 -7.06 -10.06 6.44
CA ASP A 102 -5.92 -10.06 5.53
C ASP A 102 -5.39 -11.46 5.20
N ILE A 103 -4.90 -11.64 3.97
CA ILE A 103 -4.37 -12.90 3.45
C ILE A 103 -2.85 -12.80 3.30
N ASN A 104 -2.12 -13.86 3.68
CA ASN A 104 -0.71 -14.02 3.36
C ASN A 104 -0.55 -14.90 2.12
N VAL A 105 0.26 -14.48 1.15
CA VAL A 105 0.61 -15.30 -0.02
C VAL A 105 2.10 -15.63 0.03
N CYS A 106 2.43 -16.90 -0.16
CA CYS A 106 3.80 -17.38 -0.35
C CYS A 106 3.99 -17.74 -1.83
N VAL A 107 5.07 -17.24 -2.44
CA VAL A 107 5.43 -17.56 -3.83
C VAL A 107 6.71 -18.40 -3.83
N VAL A 108 6.61 -19.66 -4.25
CA VAL A 108 7.72 -20.60 -4.35
C VAL A 108 7.90 -21.01 -5.80
N GLY A 109 9.14 -21.14 -6.26
CA GLY A 109 9.44 -21.61 -7.62
C GLY A 109 10.94 -21.63 -7.90
N ASP A 110 11.31 -22.13 -9.07
CA ASP A 110 12.70 -22.35 -9.48
C ASP A 110 13.52 -21.06 -9.59
N PRO A 111 14.86 -21.12 -9.47
CA PRO A 111 15.73 -19.97 -9.74
C PRO A 111 15.35 -19.28 -11.08
N SER A 112 15.40 -17.95 -11.12
CA SER A 112 15.07 -17.12 -12.30
C SER A 112 13.59 -16.96 -12.68
N CYS A 113 12.61 -17.50 -11.94
CA CYS A 113 11.17 -17.25 -12.21
C CYS A 113 10.63 -15.88 -11.75
N ALA A 114 11.37 -14.78 -11.95
CA ALA A 114 10.96 -13.39 -11.65
C ALA A 114 10.40 -13.09 -10.23
N LYS A 115 10.50 -14.01 -9.26
CA LYS A 115 9.98 -13.86 -7.89
C LYS A 115 10.44 -12.58 -7.20
N SER A 116 11.73 -12.28 -7.31
CA SER A 116 12.31 -11.05 -6.75
C SER A 116 11.84 -9.78 -7.48
N GLN A 117 11.43 -9.88 -8.75
CA GLN A 117 10.89 -8.75 -9.49
C GLN A 117 9.48 -8.39 -9.03
N PHE A 118 8.64 -9.40 -8.74
CA PHE A 118 7.33 -9.17 -8.13
C PHE A 118 7.41 -8.46 -6.78
N LEU A 119 8.47 -8.73 -6.01
CA LEU A 119 8.71 -8.10 -4.71
C LEU A 119 9.37 -6.71 -4.82
N LYS A 120 10.14 -6.44 -5.87
CA LYS A 120 10.82 -5.15 -6.09
C LYS A 120 9.91 -4.10 -6.72
N ASP A 121 9.08 -4.49 -7.69
CA ASP A 121 8.22 -3.55 -8.43
C ASP A 121 7.10 -2.97 -7.56
N ARG A 122 6.68 -3.69 -6.52
CA ARG A 122 5.91 -3.09 -5.43
C ARG A 122 6.90 -2.40 -4.50
N GLY A 123 6.77 -1.09 -4.34
CA GLY A 123 7.44 -0.30 -3.28
C GLY A 123 7.00 -0.69 -1.85
N VAL A 124 6.88 -1.99 -1.56
CA VAL A 124 6.61 -2.60 -0.25
C VAL A 124 7.92 -2.86 0.50
N LEU A 125 9.07 -2.72 -0.17
CA LEU A 125 10.41 -2.68 0.43
C LEU A 125 10.99 -1.27 0.31
N HIS A 126 10.50 -0.36 1.14
CA HIS A 126 11.25 0.80 1.63
C HIS A 126 10.91 0.98 3.10
#